data_AF-A0A168GQI5-F1
#
_entry.id   AF-A0A168GQI5-F1
#
_cell.length_a   1.000
_cell.length_b   1.000
_cell.length_c   1.000
_cell.angle_alpha   90.00
_cell.angle_beta   90.00
_cell.angle_gamma   90.00
#
_symmetry.space_group_name_H-M   'P 1'
#
loop_
_entity.id
_entity.type
_entity.pdbx_description
1 polymer ?
#
loop_
_entity_poly.entity_id
_entity_poly.type
_entity_poly.pdbx_seq_one_letter_code
_entity_poly.pdbx_strand_id
1 'polypeptide(L)'
;MLEWNEYFIARKSGVKKLWKPLLEERVRHFESLHGEDLKKYIYELCVGYFDHGQQQIPLQHPKIWEKVLIQWSSEIELNNEKYMLWAFKATCFKDVYKIVGLEPSLLLERILQSNSENYEAKQLLMLHHIDTLDFALHELPRGLVVEEKTCIDAIKRCDALISDTPELAACKNRCDGDFEHYKKMYFAWNEYKSRGLEEDFFTWFENKI
;
A
#
# COMPACT_ATOMS: atom_id res chain seq x y z
N MET A 1 -18.14 -18.26 -11.13
CA MET A 1 -19.06 -17.67 -10.13
C MET A 1 -18.35 -17.83 -8.80
N LEU A 2 -17.97 -16.74 -8.11
CA LEU A 2 -17.08 -16.82 -6.94
C LEU A 2 -17.70 -17.70 -5.86
N GLU A 3 -17.01 -18.79 -5.53
CA GLU A 3 -17.39 -19.78 -4.52
C GLU A 3 -17.71 -19.17 -3.14
N TRP A 4 -17.31 -17.93 -2.89
CA TRP A 4 -17.51 -17.23 -1.64
C TRP A 4 -18.85 -16.49 -1.51
N ASN A 5 -19.70 -16.47 -2.55
CA ASN A 5 -20.94 -15.68 -2.55
C ASN A 5 -21.87 -16.00 -1.37
N GLU A 6 -22.09 -17.27 -1.07
CA GLU A 6 -22.91 -17.69 0.07
C GLU A 6 -22.32 -17.23 1.40
N TYR A 7 -21.00 -17.38 1.55
CA TYR A 7 -20.28 -16.86 2.71
C TYR A 7 -20.42 -15.35 2.83
N PHE A 8 -20.31 -14.59 1.73
CA PHE A 8 -20.45 -13.14 1.74
C PHE A 8 -21.85 -12.70 2.15
N ILE A 9 -22.89 -13.35 1.61
CA ILE A 9 -24.29 -13.08 1.98
C ILE A 9 -24.49 -13.38 3.47
N ALA A 10 -24.04 -14.53 3.94
CA ALA A 10 -24.13 -14.89 5.36
C ALA A 10 -23.32 -13.94 6.25
N ARG A 11 -22.13 -13.50 5.83
CA ARG A 11 -21.26 -12.59 6.58
C ARG A 11 -21.88 -11.21 6.73
N LYS A 12 -22.58 -10.73 5.69
CA LYS A 12 -23.35 -9.47 5.70
C LYS A 12 -24.51 -9.50 6.69
N SER A 13 -25.10 -10.66 6.96
CA SER A 13 -26.16 -10.79 7.99
C SER A 13 -25.66 -10.53 9.41
N GLY A 14 -24.35 -10.60 9.66
CA GLY A 14 -23.76 -10.50 11.01
C GLY A 14 -23.95 -11.73 11.90
N VAL A 15 -24.79 -12.70 11.50
CA VAL A 15 -25.12 -13.86 12.34
C VAL A 15 -24.02 -14.93 12.28
N LYS A 16 -23.21 -15.02 13.35
CA LYS A 16 -22.07 -15.96 13.44
C LYS A 16 -22.41 -17.42 13.16
N LYS A 17 -23.59 -17.87 13.59
CA LYS A 17 -24.07 -19.24 13.36
C LYS A 17 -24.26 -19.56 11.88
N LEU A 18 -24.50 -18.55 11.03
CA LEU A 18 -24.73 -18.72 9.59
C LEU A 18 -23.42 -18.72 8.80
N TRP A 19 -22.51 -17.77 9.05
CA TRP A 19 -21.31 -17.64 8.22
C TRP A 19 -20.14 -18.52 8.66
N LYS A 20 -20.06 -18.91 9.94
CA LYS A 20 -18.93 -19.71 10.44
C LYS A 20 -18.82 -21.09 9.79
N PRO A 21 -19.91 -21.87 9.62
CA PRO A 21 -19.85 -23.15 8.91
C PRO A 21 -19.38 -23.02 7.46
N LEU A 22 -19.87 -21.99 6.75
CA LEU A 22 -19.48 -21.70 5.37
C LEU A 22 -18.00 -21.31 5.27
N LEU A 23 -17.48 -20.53 6.23
CA LEU A 23 -16.06 -20.23 6.31
C LEU A 23 -15.24 -21.51 6.52
N GLU A 24 -15.62 -22.34 7.48
CA GLU A 24 -14.92 -23.60 7.78
C GLU A 24 -14.93 -24.55 6.57
N GLU A 25 -16.03 -24.62 5.83
CA GLU A 25 -16.12 -25.38 4.58
C GLU A 25 -15.14 -24.87 3.52
N ARG A 26 -15.12 -23.56 3.29
CA ARG A 26 -14.20 -22.94 2.30
C ARG A 26 -12.74 -23.08 2.70
N VAL A 27 -12.43 -22.99 3.99
CA VAL A 27 -11.09 -23.25 4.51
C VAL A 27 -10.70 -24.71 4.30
N ARG A 28 -11.59 -25.68 4.59
CA ARG A 28 -11.31 -27.11 4.33
C ARG A 28 -11.09 -27.39 2.84
N HIS A 29 -11.89 -26.79 1.97
CA HIS A 29 -11.69 -26.89 0.53
C HIS A 29 -10.30 -26.35 0.14
N PHE A 30 -9.96 -25.14 0.58
CA PHE A 30 -8.64 -24.54 0.33
C PHE A 30 -7.47 -25.38 0.88
N GLU A 31 -7.63 -25.98 2.06
CA GLU A 31 -6.63 -26.87 2.64
C GLU A 31 -6.39 -28.11 1.78
N SER A 32 -7.43 -28.64 1.11
CA SER A 32 -7.35 -29.79 0.21
C SER A 32 -6.72 -29.50 -1.16
N LEU A 33 -6.55 -28.22 -1.52
CA LEU A 33 -5.93 -27.82 -2.78
C LEU A 33 -4.39 -27.91 -2.70
N HIS A 34 -3.80 -28.39 -3.79
CA HIS A 34 -2.36 -28.54 -3.98
C HIS A 34 -1.94 -28.19 -5.42
N GLY A 35 -0.64 -27.97 -5.64
CA GLY A 35 -0.07 -27.76 -6.97
C GLY A 35 -0.74 -26.61 -7.74
N GLU A 36 -1.04 -26.86 -9.01
CA GLU A 36 -1.60 -25.85 -9.91
C GLU A 36 -3.01 -25.40 -9.50
N ASP A 37 -3.84 -26.30 -8.95
CA ASP A 37 -5.19 -25.95 -8.48
C ASP A 37 -5.13 -24.96 -7.31
N LEU A 38 -4.18 -25.16 -6.39
CA LEU A 38 -3.94 -24.22 -5.29
C LEU A 38 -3.46 -22.87 -5.82
N LYS A 39 -2.49 -22.88 -6.75
CA LYS A 39 -1.94 -21.64 -7.34
C LYS A 39 -3.05 -20.84 -8.02
N LYS A 40 -3.85 -21.49 -8.85
CA LYS A 40 -5.00 -20.87 -9.53
C LYS A 40 -6.00 -20.30 -8.53
N TYR A 41 -6.34 -21.07 -7.50
CA TYR A 41 -7.29 -20.60 -6.48
C TYR A 41 -6.75 -19.40 -5.69
N ILE A 42 -5.47 -19.41 -5.30
CA ILE A 42 -4.81 -18.24 -4.66
C ILE A 42 -4.86 -17.03 -5.58
N TYR A 43 -4.57 -17.20 -6.86
CA TYR A 43 -4.64 -16.12 -7.85
C TYR A 43 -6.06 -15.52 -7.91
N GLU A 44 -7.10 -16.36 -8.00
CA GLU A 44 -8.49 -15.90 -8.01
C GLU A 44 -8.89 -15.17 -6.72
N LEU A 45 -8.44 -15.65 -5.55
CA LEU A 45 -8.64 -14.94 -4.28
C LEU A 45 -7.99 -13.55 -4.28
N CYS A 46 -6.75 -13.45 -4.77
CA CYS A 46 -6.01 -12.20 -4.79
C CYS A 46 -6.60 -11.20 -5.79
N VAL A 47 -7.02 -11.66 -6.98
CA VAL A 47 -7.77 -10.85 -7.95
C VAL A 47 -9.06 -10.31 -7.30
N GLY A 48 -9.84 -11.17 -6.64
CA GLY A 48 -11.05 -10.75 -5.94
C GLY A 48 -10.76 -9.67 -4.88
N TYR A 49 -9.72 -9.87 -4.07
CA TYR A 49 -9.39 -8.99 -2.95
C TYR A 49 -8.76 -7.65 -3.41
N PHE A 50 -7.67 -7.71 -4.17
CA PHE A 50 -6.82 -6.55 -4.49
C PHE A 50 -7.23 -5.81 -5.77
N ASP A 51 -7.84 -6.51 -6.73
CA ASP A 51 -8.18 -5.91 -8.03
C ASP A 51 -9.68 -5.54 -8.08
N HIS A 52 -10.55 -6.37 -7.48
CA HIS A 52 -12.00 -6.15 -7.46
C HIS A 52 -12.56 -5.59 -6.14
N GLY A 53 -11.69 -5.30 -5.15
CA GLY A 53 -12.09 -4.67 -3.89
C GLY A 53 -12.98 -5.52 -2.98
N GLN A 54 -12.97 -6.86 -3.12
CA GLN A 54 -13.78 -7.77 -2.30
C GLN A 54 -13.14 -8.02 -0.93
N GLN A 55 -13.09 -6.98 -0.10
CA GLN A 55 -12.41 -7.00 1.20
C GLN A 55 -13.00 -7.99 2.22
N GLN A 56 -14.17 -8.58 1.95
CA GLN A 56 -14.77 -9.61 2.79
C GLN A 56 -14.10 -10.99 2.64
N ILE A 57 -13.28 -11.21 1.60
CA ILE A 57 -12.50 -12.44 1.48
C ILE A 57 -11.57 -12.56 2.69
N PRO A 58 -11.61 -13.67 3.43
CA PRO A 58 -10.83 -13.85 4.65
C PRO A 58 -9.37 -14.24 4.33
N LEU A 59 -8.66 -13.43 3.53
CA LEU A 59 -7.34 -13.75 3.01
C LEU A 59 -6.31 -14.00 4.15
N GLN A 60 -6.41 -13.23 5.24
CA GLN A 60 -5.55 -13.36 6.43
C GLN A 60 -5.98 -14.48 7.40
N HIS A 61 -6.93 -15.35 7.03
CA HIS A 61 -7.21 -16.55 7.81
C HIS A 61 -5.94 -17.42 7.88
N PRO A 62 -5.47 -17.90 9.06
CA PRO A 62 -4.16 -18.53 9.19
C PRO A 62 -3.90 -19.67 8.19
N LYS A 63 -4.90 -20.52 7.96
CA LYS A 63 -4.84 -21.64 7.00
C LYS A 63 -4.77 -21.23 5.53
N ILE A 64 -5.28 -20.04 5.21
CA ILE A 64 -5.22 -19.48 3.85
C ILE A 64 -3.89 -18.76 3.67
N TRP A 65 -3.60 -17.87 4.61
CA TRP A 65 -2.52 -16.90 4.54
C TRP A 65 -1.13 -17.53 4.43
N GLU A 66 -0.88 -18.62 5.16
CA GLU A 66 0.41 -19.32 5.08
C GLU A 66 0.71 -19.83 3.66
N LYS A 67 -0.27 -20.47 3.00
CA LYS A 67 -0.12 -20.93 1.62
C LYS A 67 0.01 -19.75 0.63
N VAL A 68 -0.71 -18.66 0.88
CA VAL A 68 -0.61 -17.42 0.07
C VAL A 68 0.81 -16.86 0.12
N LEU A 69 1.39 -16.72 1.32
CA LEU A 69 2.75 -16.21 1.48
C LEU A 69 3.80 -17.09 0.77
N ILE A 70 3.68 -18.41 0.87
CA ILE A 70 4.57 -19.36 0.18
C ILE A 70 4.48 -19.19 -1.34
N GLN A 71 3.26 -19.11 -1.88
CA GLN A 71 3.04 -18.88 -3.30
C GLN A 71 3.62 -17.53 -3.74
N TRP A 72 3.37 -16.47 -2.97
CA TRP A 72 3.85 -15.12 -3.25
C TRP A 72 5.36 -15.04 -3.27
N SER A 73 6.05 -15.66 -2.29
CA SER A 73 7.51 -15.71 -2.27
C SER A 73 8.06 -16.28 -3.58
N SER A 74 7.49 -17.41 -4.03
CA SER A 74 7.92 -18.09 -5.25
C SER A 74 7.68 -17.23 -6.51
N GLU A 75 6.51 -16.58 -6.60
CA GLU A 75 6.17 -15.73 -7.76
C GLU A 75 6.97 -14.43 -7.81
N ILE A 76 7.28 -13.85 -6.65
CA ILE A 76 8.12 -12.63 -6.55
C ILE A 76 9.57 -12.95 -6.93
N GLU A 77 10.10 -14.11 -6.54
CA GLU A 77 11.42 -14.58 -7.00
C GLU A 77 11.48 -14.67 -8.52
N LEU A 78 10.38 -15.12 -9.15
CA LEU A 78 10.22 -15.20 -10.60
C LEU A 78 9.92 -13.85 -11.30
N ASN A 79 10.01 -12.72 -10.60
CA ASN A 79 9.69 -11.37 -11.12
C ASN A 79 8.22 -11.21 -11.58
N ASN A 80 7.26 -11.89 -10.96
CA ASN A 80 5.86 -11.72 -11.35
C ASN A 80 5.29 -10.38 -10.85
N GLU A 81 5.11 -9.42 -11.76
CA GLU A 81 4.67 -8.05 -11.46
C GLU A 81 3.37 -8.00 -10.64
N LYS A 82 2.41 -8.87 -10.98
CA LYS A 82 1.10 -8.88 -10.32
C LYS A 82 1.20 -9.27 -8.85
N TYR A 83 2.04 -10.24 -8.52
CA TYR A 83 2.29 -10.65 -7.14
C TYR A 83 3.11 -9.62 -6.37
N MET A 84 4.05 -8.93 -7.04
CA MET A 84 4.78 -7.81 -6.44
C MET A 84 3.85 -6.64 -6.07
N LEU A 85 2.89 -6.29 -6.94
CA LEU A 85 1.87 -5.28 -6.67
C LEU A 85 0.98 -5.67 -5.47
N TRP A 86 0.50 -6.92 -5.44
CA TRP A 86 -0.31 -7.40 -4.32
C TRP A 86 0.46 -7.42 -3.00
N ALA A 87 1.73 -7.84 -3.04
CA ALA A 87 2.60 -7.83 -1.86
C ALA A 87 2.84 -6.41 -1.33
N PHE A 88 3.04 -5.44 -2.21
CA PHE A 88 3.13 -4.03 -1.84
C PHE A 88 1.84 -3.52 -1.17
N LYS A 89 0.68 -3.78 -1.79
CA LYS A 89 -0.64 -3.40 -1.24
C LYS A 89 -0.92 -4.06 0.12
N ALA A 90 -0.33 -5.22 0.38
CA ALA A 90 -0.51 -6.00 1.60
C ALA A 90 0.56 -5.74 2.67
N THR A 91 1.40 -4.71 2.55
CA THR A 91 2.52 -4.44 3.47
C THR A 91 2.14 -4.42 4.96
N CYS A 92 0.92 -4.00 5.29
CA CYS A 92 0.40 -4.02 6.67
C CYS A 92 -0.10 -5.40 7.14
N PHE A 93 -0.12 -6.42 6.28
CA PHE A 93 -0.61 -7.75 6.63
C PHE A 93 0.48 -8.51 7.38
N LYS A 94 0.02 -9.42 8.25
CA LYS A 94 0.91 -10.22 9.08
C LYS A 94 1.95 -10.93 8.20
N ASP A 95 3.22 -10.87 8.60
CA ASP A 95 4.33 -11.61 7.98
C ASP A 95 4.68 -11.24 6.52
N VAL A 96 4.03 -10.25 5.89
CA VAL A 96 4.41 -9.80 4.52
C VAL A 96 5.82 -9.25 4.47
N TYR A 97 6.28 -8.54 5.50
CA TYR A 97 7.65 -8.04 5.61
C TYR A 97 8.72 -9.13 5.41
N LYS A 98 8.39 -10.42 5.64
CA LYS A 98 9.32 -11.54 5.42
C LYS A 98 9.60 -11.82 3.95
N ILE A 99 8.65 -11.48 3.07
CA ILE A 99 8.78 -11.68 1.62
C ILE A 99 9.14 -10.38 0.90
N VAL A 100 8.70 -9.21 1.39
CA VAL A 100 8.97 -7.91 0.75
C VAL A 100 10.20 -7.20 1.31
N GLY A 101 10.68 -7.60 2.50
CA GLY A 101 11.77 -6.93 3.19
C GLY A 101 11.34 -5.66 3.92
N LEU A 102 12.34 -4.85 4.32
CA LEU A 102 12.15 -3.60 5.06
C LEU A 102 11.79 -2.40 4.17
N GLU A 103 12.05 -2.50 2.87
CA GLU A 103 11.80 -1.45 1.88
C GLU A 103 10.85 -1.95 0.78
N PRO A 104 9.53 -1.97 1.03
CA PRO A 104 8.56 -2.49 0.07
C PRO A 104 8.53 -1.75 -1.27
N SER A 105 8.95 -0.47 -1.28
CA SER A 105 9.06 0.35 -2.49
C SER A 105 9.99 -0.27 -3.55
N LEU A 106 10.98 -1.07 -3.15
CA LEU A 106 11.88 -1.77 -4.06
C LEU A 106 11.13 -2.76 -4.99
N LEU A 107 9.98 -3.30 -4.56
CA LEU A 107 9.15 -4.12 -5.43
C LEU A 107 8.57 -3.30 -6.59
N LEU A 108 8.12 -2.08 -6.30
CA LEU A 108 7.59 -1.18 -7.32
C LEU A 108 8.69 -0.71 -8.27
N GLU A 109 9.86 -0.37 -7.73
CA GLU A 109 11.03 -0.05 -8.55
C GLU A 109 11.43 -1.20 -9.48
N ARG A 110 11.41 -2.45 -8.97
CA ARG A 110 11.68 -3.65 -9.78
C ARG A 110 10.66 -3.85 -10.89
N ILE A 111 9.37 -3.59 -10.64
CA ILE A 111 8.33 -3.59 -11.68
C ILE A 111 8.65 -2.52 -12.74
N LEU A 112 9.01 -1.31 -12.32
CA LEU A 112 9.29 -0.21 -13.25
C LEU A 112 10.59 -0.42 -14.04
N GLN A 113 11.53 -1.22 -13.53
CA GLN A 113 12.71 -1.66 -14.28
C GLN A 113 12.36 -2.65 -15.41
N SER A 114 11.40 -3.56 -15.19
CA SER A 114 10.95 -4.51 -16.23
C SER A 114 9.89 -3.92 -17.17
N ASN A 115 9.07 -3.01 -16.66
CA ASN A 115 7.92 -2.43 -17.32
C ASN A 115 7.73 -0.98 -16.87
N SER A 116 8.46 -0.07 -17.54
CA SER A 116 8.44 1.37 -17.23
C SER A 116 7.07 2.00 -17.38
N GLU A 117 6.17 1.40 -18.17
CA GLU A 117 4.82 1.93 -18.44
C GLU A 117 3.77 1.44 -17.44
N ASN A 118 4.16 0.69 -16.40
CA ASN A 118 3.22 0.19 -15.40
C ASN A 118 2.66 1.33 -14.53
N TYR A 119 1.54 1.88 -14.96
CA TYR A 119 0.89 3.04 -14.32
C TYR A 119 0.53 2.78 -12.86
N GLU A 120 0.03 1.59 -12.54
CA GLU A 120 -0.35 1.24 -11.17
C GLU A 120 0.88 1.23 -10.24
N ALA A 121 2.01 0.70 -10.69
CA ALA A 121 3.26 0.75 -9.94
C ALA A 121 3.74 2.19 -9.72
N LYS A 122 3.68 3.06 -10.74
CA LYS A 122 4.02 4.48 -10.60
C LYS A 122 3.10 5.18 -9.59
N GLN A 123 1.80 4.93 -9.67
CA GLN A 123 0.81 5.51 -8.77
C GLN A 123 1.04 5.08 -7.32
N LEU A 124 1.27 3.79 -7.07
CA LEU A 124 1.55 3.28 -5.72
C LEU A 124 2.87 3.84 -5.17
N LEU A 125 3.90 4.00 -6.02
CA LEU A 125 5.19 4.57 -5.61
C LEU A 125 5.06 6.07 -5.31
N MET A 126 4.26 6.79 -6.09
CA MET A 126 3.91 8.18 -5.83
C MET A 126 3.24 8.33 -4.46
N LEU A 127 2.19 7.53 -4.20
CA LEU A 127 1.48 7.54 -2.91
C LEU A 127 2.39 7.19 -1.74
N HIS A 128 3.30 6.23 -1.91
CA HIS A 128 4.28 5.88 -0.88
C HIS A 128 5.16 7.06 -0.46
N HIS A 129 5.63 7.86 -1.42
CA HIS A 129 6.44 9.04 -1.14
C HIS A 129 5.62 10.19 -0.56
N ILE A 130 4.36 10.38 -1.00
CA ILE A 130 3.44 11.32 -0.35
C ILE A 130 3.20 10.92 1.11
N ASP A 131 2.90 9.65 1.38
CA ASP A 131 2.68 9.14 2.75
C ASP A 131 3.93 9.27 3.62
N THR A 132 5.13 9.15 3.03
CA THR A 132 6.39 9.40 3.74
C THR A 132 6.49 10.86 4.18
N LEU A 133 6.10 11.81 3.33
CA LEU A 133 6.09 13.24 3.67
C LEU A 133 5.00 13.58 4.69
N ASP A 134 3.79 13.04 4.53
CA ASP A 134 2.70 13.17 5.52
C ASP A 134 3.16 12.73 6.91
N PHE A 135 3.75 11.54 6.99
CA PHE A 135 4.30 11.00 8.24
C PHE A 135 5.44 11.85 8.79
N ALA A 136 6.37 12.30 7.93
CA ALA A 136 7.49 13.14 8.34
C ALA A 136 7.06 14.43 9.01
N LEU A 137 5.99 15.06 8.49
CA LEU A 137 5.51 16.38 8.89
C LEU A 137 4.47 16.31 10.03
N HIS A 138 4.18 15.12 10.56
CA HIS A 138 3.10 14.93 11.53
C HIS A 138 3.31 15.67 12.86
N GLU A 139 4.57 15.86 13.29
CA GLU A 139 4.91 16.51 14.56
C GLU A 139 5.32 17.98 14.39
N LEU A 140 5.02 18.60 13.24
CA LEU A 140 5.27 20.03 13.07
C LEU A 140 4.51 20.86 14.12
N PRO A 141 5.10 21.97 14.62
CA PRO A 141 6.43 22.49 14.26
C PRO A 141 7.61 21.90 15.03
N ARG A 142 7.38 20.97 15.96
CA ARG A 142 8.39 20.47 16.92
C ARG A 142 9.59 19.85 16.21
N GLY A 143 9.35 19.17 15.10
CA GLY A 143 10.40 18.55 14.29
C GLY A 143 9.82 17.62 13.24
N LEU A 144 10.72 17.02 12.47
CA LEU A 144 10.37 15.94 11.55
C LEU A 144 10.40 14.60 12.30
N VAL A 145 9.46 13.72 11.97
CA VAL A 145 9.41 12.35 12.50
C VAL A 145 10.47 11.45 11.84
N VAL A 146 10.94 11.84 10.65
CA VAL A 146 12.01 11.15 9.90
C VAL A 146 13.16 12.11 9.60
N GLU A 147 14.28 11.58 9.13
CA GLU A 147 15.43 12.38 8.73
C GLU A 147 15.12 13.32 7.56
N GLU A 148 15.70 14.51 7.57
CA GLU A 148 15.54 15.51 6.51
C GLU A 148 15.92 14.96 5.12
N LYS A 149 16.96 14.12 5.06
CA LYS A 149 17.38 13.44 3.84
C LYS A 149 16.24 12.59 3.25
N THR A 150 15.49 11.88 4.08
CA THR A 150 14.35 11.05 3.64
C THR A 150 13.26 11.92 2.99
N CYS A 151 12.97 13.10 3.56
CA CYS A 151 12.03 14.05 2.97
C CYS A 151 12.51 14.55 1.60
N ILE A 152 13.78 14.96 1.52
CA ILE A 152 14.37 15.45 0.26
C ILE A 152 14.36 14.35 -0.82
N ASP A 153 14.70 13.12 -0.46
CA ASP A 153 14.72 12.00 -1.38
C ASP A 153 13.30 11.64 -1.85
N ALA A 154 12.30 11.67 -0.96
CA ALA A 154 10.90 11.51 -1.32
C ALA A 154 10.42 12.61 -2.29
N ILE A 155 10.75 13.88 -2.02
CA ILE A 155 10.41 15.01 -2.90
C ILE A 155 11.02 14.83 -4.29
N LYS A 156 12.31 14.49 -4.38
CA LYS A 156 12.99 14.25 -5.67
C LYS A 156 12.34 13.11 -6.45
N ARG A 157 11.96 12.04 -5.76
CA ARG A 157 11.31 10.87 -6.39
C ARG A 157 9.91 11.21 -6.90
N CYS A 158 9.12 11.97 -6.15
CA CYS A 158 7.84 12.52 -6.61
C CYS A 158 8.01 13.44 -7.83
N ASP A 159 8.95 14.40 -7.79
CA ASP A 159 9.23 15.30 -8.91
C ASP A 159 9.63 14.53 -10.18
N ALA A 160 10.45 13.49 -10.04
CA ALA A 160 10.85 12.62 -11.15
C ALA A 160 9.65 11.84 -11.73
N LEU A 161 8.81 11.26 -10.88
CA LEU A 161 7.60 10.54 -11.30
C LEU A 161 6.61 11.46 -12.02
N ILE A 162 6.39 12.69 -11.52
CA ILE A 162 5.51 13.67 -12.16
C ILE A 162 6.10 14.14 -13.50
N SER A 163 7.41 14.36 -13.57
CA SER A 163 8.07 14.77 -14.82
C SER A 163 7.90 13.72 -15.92
N ASP A 164 7.92 12.44 -15.55
CA ASP A 164 7.71 11.31 -16.45
C ASP A 164 6.22 11.02 -16.73
N THR A 165 5.34 11.21 -15.75
CA THR A 165 3.89 10.97 -15.86
C THR A 165 3.11 12.08 -15.15
N PRO A 166 2.82 13.20 -15.84
CA PRO A 166 2.25 14.42 -15.24
C PRO A 166 0.91 14.22 -14.51
N GLU A 167 0.11 13.23 -14.92
CA GLU A 167 -1.18 12.88 -14.30
C GLU A 167 -1.02 12.50 -12.83
N LEU A 168 0.16 12.02 -12.43
CA LEU A 168 0.46 11.65 -11.04
C LEU A 168 0.46 12.86 -10.09
N ALA A 169 0.58 14.09 -10.59
CA ALA A 169 0.50 15.30 -9.76
C ALA A 169 -0.87 15.43 -9.05
N ALA A 170 -1.92 14.82 -9.60
CA ALA A 170 -3.25 14.80 -8.99
C ALA A 170 -3.43 13.69 -7.93
N CYS A 171 -2.41 12.85 -7.68
CA CYS A 171 -2.50 11.81 -6.66
C CYS A 171 -2.63 12.42 -5.26
N LYS A 172 -3.57 11.86 -4.49
CA LYS A 172 -3.82 12.23 -3.10
C LYS A 172 -3.70 11.01 -2.21
N ASN A 173 -3.14 11.20 -1.03
CA ASN A 173 -3.16 10.16 -0.02
C ASN A 173 -4.54 10.00 0.63
N ARG A 174 -4.63 9.10 1.60
CA ARG A 174 -5.85 8.83 2.38
C ARG A 174 -6.37 10.02 3.21
N CYS A 175 -5.55 11.04 3.41
CA CYS A 175 -5.86 12.26 4.16
C CYS A 175 -6.25 13.42 3.22
N ASP A 176 -6.49 13.14 1.93
CA ASP A 176 -6.76 14.11 0.86
C ASP A 176 -5.61 15.11 0.56
N GLY A 177 -4.42 14.88 1.13
CA GLY A 177 -3.22 15.66 0.88
C GLY A 177 -2.51 15.22 -0.40
N ASP A 178 -2.13 16.17 -1.23
CA ASP A 178 -1.32 15.95 -2.44
C ASP A 178 0.16 16.28 -2.20
N PHE A 179 1.00 15.93 -3.18
CA PHE A 179 2.44 16.17 -3.12
C PHE A 179 2.80 17.65 -2.94
N GLU A 180 2.11 18.55 -3.64
CA GLU A 180 2.41 19.98 -3.58
C GLU A 180 2.12 20.56 -2.20
N HIS A 181 1.04 20.13 -1.55
CA HIS A 181 0.72 20.48 -0.18
C HIS A 181 1.88 20.13 0.78
N TYR A 182 2.32 18.87 0.79
CA TYR A 182 3.38 18.43 1.70
C TYR A 182 4.75 19.01 1.35
N LYS A 183 5.06 19.17 0.06
CA LYS A 183 6.29 19.83 -0.41
C LYS A 183 6.36 21.27 0.09
N LYS A 184 5.28 22.04 -0.03
CA LYS A 184 5.19 23.43 0.47
C LYS A 184 5.35 23.50 1.98
N MET A 185 4.66 22.63 2.72
CA MET A 185 4.78 22.56 4.18
C MET A 185 6.22 22.27 4.63
N TYR A 186 6.89 21.31 3.99
CA TYR A 186 8.29 20.98 4.30
C TYR A 186 9.22 22.19 4.11
N PHE A 187 9.17 22.85 2.94
CA PHE A 187 10.03 23.99 2.67
C PHE A 187 9.72 25.19 3.58
N ALA A 188 8.45 25.43 3.87
CA ALA A 188 8.03 26.47 4.80
C ALA A 188 8.53 26.20 6.22
N TRP A 189 8.42 24.96 6.71
CA TRP A 189 8.96 24.58 8.01
C TRP A 189 10.47 24.74 8.08
N ASN A 190 11.20 24.31 7.05
CA ASN A 190 12.65 24.45 7.01
C ASN A 190 13.08 25.93 7.08
N GLU A 191 12.38 26.81 6.35
CA GLU A 191 12.57 28.24 6.42
C GLU A 191 12.24 28.80 7.81
N TYR A 192 11.09 28.43 8.37
CA TYR A 192 10.64 28.86 9.70
C TYR A 192 11.68 28.51 10.77
N LYS A 193 12.15 27.25 10.78
CA LYS A 193 13.18 26.75 11.70
C LYS A 193 14.47 27.56 11.60
N SER A 194 14.86 27.98 10.40
CA SER A 194 16.09 28.77 10.19
C SER A 194 15.99 30.20 10.71
N ARG A 195 14.77 30.74 10.90
CA ARG A 195 14.53 32.15 11.27
C ARG A 195 14.36 32.39 12.76
N GLY A 196 14.14 31.36 13.57
CA GLY A 196 13.97 31.49 15.02
C GLY A 196 12.80 32.41 15.41
N LEU A 197 11.68 32.33 14.68
CA LEU A 197 10.49 33.15 14.91
C LEU A 197 9.80 32.74 16.22
N GLU A 198 9.18 33.72 16.89
CA GLU A 198 8.37 33.51 18.10
C GLU A 198 6.89 33.17 17.79
N GLU A 199 6.41 33.56 16.60
CA GLU A 199 5.06 33.26 16.11
C GLU A 199 4.88 31.75 15.89
N ASP A 200 3.72 31.18 16.23
CA ASP A 200 3.43 29.77 15.94
C ASP A 200 3.55 29.46 14.43
N PHE A 201 4.18 28.35 14.09
CA PHE A 201 4.44 27.97 12.70
C PHE A 201 3.20 27.94 11.82
N PHE A 202 2.09 27.37 12.29
CA PHE A 202 0.89 27.24 11.47
C PHE A 202 0.25 28.60 11.21
N THR A 203 0.29 29.49 12.21
CA THR A 203 -0.14 30.90 12.05
C THR A 203 0.75 31.63 11.03
N TRP A 204 2.07 31.47 11.16
CA TRP A 204 3.03 32.06 10.22
C TRP A 204 2.86 31.53 8.79
N PHE A 205 2.60 30.23 8.65
CA PHE A 205 2.43 29.56 7.36
C PHE A 205 1.13 29.99 6.67
N GLU A 206 0.02 30.09 7.41
CA GLU A 206 -1.25 30.60 6.89
C GLU A 206 -1.13 32.06 6.39
N ASN A 207 -0.37 32.90 7.09
CA ASN A 207 -0.12 34.29 6.68
C ASN A 207 0.76 34.43 5.42
N LYS A 208 1.31 33.32 4.93
CA LYS A 208 2.25 33.27 3.80
C LYS A 208 1.67 32.74 2.50
N ILE A 209 0.54 32.02 2.58
CA ILE A 209 -0.19 31.41 1.45
C ILE A 209 -1.25 32.39 0.95
#